data_AF-A0A7C6N182-F1
#
_entry.id   AF-A0A7C6N182-F1
#
_cell.length_a   1.000
_cell.length_b   1.000
_cell.length_c   1.000
_cell.angle_alpha   90.00
_cell.angle_beta   90.00
_cell.angle_gamma   90.00
#
_symmetry.space_group_name_H-M   'P 1'
#
loop_
_entity.id
_entity.type
_entity.pdbx_description
1 polymer ?
#
loop_
_entity_poly.entity_id
_entity_poly.type
_entity_poly.pdbx_seq_one_letter_code
_entity_poly.pdbx_strand_id
1 'polypeptide(L)'
;MNRKTLLLISVLVLLLVLSGCRKEDQILEGTGYGITHKDYVGVAKIKVKDGVVEDLTLNEVLLPSTWAEISIGTDVPEDVVVADGKWYAKYIVIGDRNFTGTVRDEPLTEGTETFTKQTVKYSSDDIEDLYLWLRQPEDNSAWYAQKLLDNEAHIAKSDWSKANYQLKVNGFTKRDIDYWPSSEGSIGWKGNMEAISAALKGTKMDASENLVRNDDGYWSINGVKSGATLVDFKDYYKVALRAYNNALANND
;
A
#
# COMPACT_ATOMS: atom_id res chain seq x y z
N MET A 1 -58.17 35.85 -5.44
CA MET A 1 -57.25 35.47 -4.34
C MET A 1 -56.73 36.74 -3.69
N ASN A 2 -56.90 36.91 -2.37
CA ASN A 2 -56.63 38.20 -1.72
C ASN A 2 -55.11 38.43 -1.60
N ARG A 3 -54.65 39.67 -1.75
CA ARG A 3 -53.20 40.02 -1.84
C ARG A 3 -52.38 39.50 -0.64
N LYS A 4 -53.03 39.38 0.52
CA LYS A 4 -52.47 38.80 1.76
C LYS A 4 -52.32 37.26 1.72
N THR A 5 -53.19 36.57 0.98
CA THR A 5 -53.16 35.10 0.81
C THR A 5 -52.08 34.68 -0.18
N LEU A 6 -51.83 35.49 -1.22
CA LEU A 6 -50.75 35.26 -2.18
C LEU A 6 -49.36 35.43 -1.52
N LEU A 7 -49.21 36.45 -0.65
CA LEU A 7 -47.94 36.72 0.05
C LEU A 7 -47.57 35.62 1.06
N LEU A 8 -48.55 35.04 1.76
CA LEU A 8 -48.32 33.96 2.71
C LEU A 8 -47.85 32.67 2.02
N ILE A 9 -48.39 32.36 0.84
CA ILE A 9 -48.03 31.17 0.05
C ILE A 9 -46.62 31.35 -0.53
N SER A 10 -46.26 32.56 -1.01
CA SER A 10 -44.90 32.84 -1.50
C SER A 10 -43.83 32.74 -0.40
N VAL A 11 -44.13 33.14 0.84
CA VAL A 11 -43.19 33.00 1.98
C VAL A 11 -43.05 31.54 2.41
N LEU A 12 -44.13 30.74 2.37
CA LEU A 12 -44.09 29.32 2.71
C LEU A 12 -43.30 28.49 1.67
N VAL A 13 -43.42 28.84 0.38
CA VAL A 13 -42.65 28.20 -0.70
C VAL A 13 -41.16 28.58 -0.63
N LEU A 14 -40.81 29.81 -0.24
CA LEU A 14 -39.41 30.19 -0.01
C LEU A 14 -38.77 29.48 1.20
N LEU A 15 -39.54 29.20 2.26
CA LEU A 15 -39.05 28.46 3.44
C LEU A 15 -38.82 26.97 3.15
N LEU A 16 -39.57 26.38 2.21
CA LEU A 16 -39.39 24.99 1.78
C LEU A 16 -38.19 24.80 0.84
N VAL A 17 -37.74 25.84 0.14
CA VAL A 17 -36.53 25.78 -0.72
C VAL A 17 -35.24 25.85 0.10
N LEU A 18 -35.28 26.35 1.34
CA LEU A 18 -34.11 26.42 2.24
C LEU A 18 -33.87 25.14 3.06
N SER A 19 -34.75 24.14 3.00
CA SER A 19 -34.59 22.86 3.73
C SER A 19 -34.01 21.73 2.86
N GLY A 20 -33.56 22.03 1.64
CA GLY A 20 -33.22 21.03 0.62
C GLY A 20 -31.73 20.84 0.30
N CYS A 21 -30.80 21.33 1.12
CA CYS A 21 -29.38 21.00 1.01
C CYS A 21 -28.88 20.36 2.31
N ARG A 22 -29.54 19.26 2.73
CA ARG A 22 -28.83 18.28 3.55
C ARG A 22 -27.84 17.64 2.58
N LYS A 23 -26.55 18.00 2.65
CA LYS A 23 -25.49 17.19 2.04
C LYS A 23 -25.80 15.77 2.48
N GLU A 24 -26.16 14.91 1.54
CA GLU A 24 -26.24 13.49 1.78
C GLU A 24 -24.91 13.11 2.45
N ASP A 25 -24.94 12.29 3.50
CA ASP A 25 -23.75 11.87 4.24
C ASP A 25 -22.75 11.24 3.26
N GLN A 26 -21.89 12.07 2.65
CA GLN A 26 -21.11 11.67 1.49
C GLN A 26 -19.91 10.89 2.01
N ILE A 27 -19.89 9.60 1.69
CA ILE A 27 -18.72 8.75 1.93
C ILE A 27 -17.74 9.01 0.79
N LEU A 28 -16.57 9.54 1.14
CA LEU A 28 -15.47 9.80 0.23
C LEU A 28 -14.53 8.58 0.26
N GLU A 29 -14.11 8.10 -0.91
CA GLU A 29 -13.18 6.97 -1.01
C GLU A 29 -11.83 7.43 -1.55
N GLY A 30 -10.76 6.86 -1.01
CA GLY A 30 -9.40 7.13 -1.45
C GLY A 30 -8.53 5.89 -1.37
N THR A 31 -7.55 5.82 -2.25
CA THR A 31 -6.47 4.82 -2.17
C THR A 31 -5.14 5.54 -2.07
N GLY A 32 -4.27 5.06 -1.18
CA GLY A 32 -2.93 5.58 -0.98
C GLY A 32 -1.90 4.47 -1.13
N TYR A 33 -0.73 4.83 -1.66
CA TYR A 33 0.35 3.91 -1.98
C TYR A 33 1.69 4.37 -1.40
N GLY A 34 2.63 3.44 -1.25
CA GLY A 34 4.05 3.74 -1.07
C GLY A 34 4.80 2.70 -0.24
N ILE A 35 6.12 2.87 -0.13
CA ILE A 35 6.98 1.87 0.51
C ILE A 35 6.70 1.73 2.01
N THR A 36 6.58 0.47 2.47
CA THR A 36 6.38 0.05 3.87
C THR A 36 7.40 -1.02 4.26
N HIS A 37 7.87 -1.00 5.51
CA HIS A 37 8.92 -1.91 6.02
C HIS A 37 10.13 -2.00 5.08
N LYS A 38 10.39 -0.95 4.30
CA LYS A 38 11.47 -0.85 3.30
C LYS A 38 11.43 -1.85 2.15
N ASP A 39 10.54 -2.84 2.16
CA ASP A 39 10.60 -4.02 1.28
C ASP A 39 9.30 -4.31 0.53
N TYR A 40 8.26 -3.50 0.73
CA TYR A 40 6.93 -3.72 0.18
C TYR A 40 6.31 -2.42 -0.29
N VAL A 41 5.35 -2.49 -1.21
CA VAL A 41 4.45 -1.38 -1.49
C VAL A 41 3.18 -1.56 -0.65
N GLY A 42 3.01 -0.71 0.35
CA GLY A 42 1.78 -0.59 1.10
C GLY A 42 0.65 -0.02 0.25
N VAL A 43 -0.55 -0.56 0.44
CA VAL A 43 -1.79 -0.12 -0.19
C VAL A 43 -2.82 0.11 0.92
N ALA A 44 -3.29 1.34 1.04
CA ALA A 44 -4.38 1.69 1.95
C ALA A 44 -5.62 2.08 1.14
N LYS A 45 -6.76 1.45 1.41
CA LYS A 45 -8.06 1.91 0.90
C LYS A 45 -8.88 2.42 2.06
N ILE A 46 -9.38 3.64 1.95
CA ILE A 46 -10.05 4.34 3.04
C ILE A 46 -11.41 4.85 2.61
N LYS A 47 -12.35 4.89 3.57
CA LYS A 47 -13.63 5.56 3.47
C LYS A 47 -13.70 6.65 4.53
N VAL A 48 -14.07 7.86 4.12
CA VAL A 48 -14.12 9.05 4.97
C VAL A 48 -15.52 9.62 4.94
N LYS A 49 -16.10 9.83 6.12
CA LYS A 49 -17.40 10.47 6.31
C LYS A 49 -17.23 11.66 7.24
N ASP A 50 -17.69 12.83 6.82
CA ASP A 50 -17.59 14.08 7.58
C ASP A 50 -16.15 14.41 8.04
N GLY A 51 -15.15 14.08 7.22
CA GLY A 51 -13.73 14.27 7.53
C GLY A 51 -13.20 13.32 8.62
N VAL A 52 -13.87 12.19 8.83
CA VAL A 52 -13.48 11.16 9.81
C VAL A 52 -13.39 9.80 9.10
N VAL A 53 -12.39 9.00 9.46
CA VAL A 53 -12.21 7.65 8.93
C VAL A 53 -13.38 6.76 9.36
N GLU A 54 -14.18 6.29 8.41
CA GLU A 54 -15.25 5.31 8.62
C GLU A 54 -14.73 3.89 8.48
N ASP A 55 -13.92 3.64 7.45
CA ASP A 55 -13.29 2.34 7.21
C ASP A 55 -11.89 2.49 6.62
N LEU A 56 -11.06 1.49 6.90
CA LEU A 56 -9.68 1.43 6.41
C LEU A 56 -9.31 -0.04 6.20
N THR A 57 -8.75 -0.33 5.04
CA THR A 57 -8.09 -1.62 4.77
C THR A 57 -6.66 -1.37 4.36
N LEU A 58 -5.76 -2.21 4.89
CA LEU A 58 -4.34 -2.17 4.61
C LEU A 58 -3.91 -3.49 3.97
N ASN A 59 -3.08 -3.38 2.94
CA ASN A 59 -2.43 -4.51 2.30
C ASN A 59 -0.98 -4.15 1.93
N GLU A 60 -0.19 -5.15 1.60
CA GLU A 60 1.17 -4.96 1.10
C GLU A 60 1.40 -5.84 -0.12
N VAL A 61 1.88 -5.21 -1.20
CA VAL A 61 2.31 -5.87 -2.42
C VAL A 61 3.81 -6.16 -2.30
N LEU A 62 4.17 -7.41 -2.60
CA LEU A 62 5.54 -7.92 -2.57
C LEU A 62 6.40 -7.20 -3.61
N LEU A 63 7.67 -6.97 -3.29
CA LEU A 63 8.68 -6.55 -4.27
C LEU A 63 9.36 -7.75 -4.94
N PRO A 64 10.06 -7.57 -6.08
CA PRO A 64 10.74 -8.67 -6.77
C PRO A 64 11.78 -9.38 -5.91
N SER A 65 12.34 -8.71 -4.90
CA SER A 65 13.16 -9.33 -3.84
C SER A 65 12.45 -10.44 -3.05
N THR A 66 11.16 -10.67 -3.30
CA THR A 66 10.37 -11.73 -2.68
C THR A 66 9.61 -12.55 -3.72
N TRP A 67 8.77 -11.92 -4.56
CA TRP A 67 7.91 -12.69 -5.48
C TRP A 67 8.66 -13.28 -6.67
N ALA A 68 9.83 -12.75 -7.03
CA ALA A 68 10.67 -13.28 -8.11
C ALA A 68 11.74 -14.27 -7.61
N GLU A 69 11.75 -14.60 -6.32
CA GLU A 69 12.62 -15.65 -5.77
C GLU A 69 12.14 -17.03 -6.25
N ILE A 70 13.04 -17.80 -6.83
CA ILE A 70 12.77 -19.11 -7.43
C ILE A 70 13.54 -20.22 -6.73
N SER A 71 13.07 -21.45 -6.90
CA SER A 71 13.82 -22.66 -6.57
C SER A 71 14.31 -23.29 -7.87
N ILE A 72 15.62 -23.52 -7.95
CA ILE A 72 16.23 -24.27 -9.05
C ILE A 72 17.06 -25.43 -8.50
N GLY A 73 17.45 -26.34 -9.39
CA GLY A 73 18.39 -27.43 -9.08
C GLY A 73 19.84 -26.92 -8.99
N THR A 74 20.79 -27.80 -9.32
CA THR A 74 22.23 -27.48 -9.27
C THR A 74 22.72 -26.64 -10.45
N ASP A 75 22.06 -26.74 -11.60
CA ASP A 75 22.44 -26.01 -12.80
C ASP A 75 21.72 -24.67 -12.84
N VAL A 76 22.48 -23.58 -12.86
CA VAL A 76 21.95 -22.21 -12.90
C VAL A 76 21.69 -21.80 -14.36
N PRO A 77 20.42 -21.63 -14.78
CA PRO A 77 20.09 -21.16 -16.12
C PRO A 77 20.52 -19.71 -16.36
N GLU A 78 20.65 -19.31 -17.62
CA GLU A 78 21.07 -17.94 -18.01
C GLU A 78 20.06 -16.85 -17.60
N ASP A 79 18.78 -17.21 -17.51
CA ASP A 79 17.67 -16.35 -17.08
C ASP A 79 17.47 -16.39 -15.55
N VAL A 80 18.51 -16.74 -14.79
CA VAL A 80 18.54 -16.71 -13.32
C VAL A 80 19.72 -15.87 -12.84
N VAL A 81 19.48 -15.06 -11.80
CA VAL A 81 20.53 -14.37 -11.06
C VAL A 81 20.68 -14.96 -9.66
N VAL A 82 21.93 -15.12 -9.23
CA VAL A 82 22.26 -15.63 -7.90
C VAL A 82 22.72 -14.46 -7.04
N ALA A 83 22.01 -14.19 -5.95
CA ALA A 83 22.34 -13.11 -5.02
C ALA A 83 22.12 -13.59 -3.59
N ASP A 84 23.11 -13.40 -2.71
CA ASP A 84 23.06 -13.80 -1.30
C ASP A 84 22.64 -15.27 -1.07
N GLY A 85 23.21 -16.18 -1.86
CA GLY A 85 22.90 -17.62 -1.78
C GLY A 85 21.48 -17.99 -2.22
N LYS A 86 20.73 -17.07 -2.83
CA LYS A 86 19.38 -17.26 -3.35
C LYS A 86 19.34 -17.10 -4.86
N TRP A 87 18.29 -17.63 -5.47
CA TRP A 87 18.04 -17.55 -6.91
C TRP A 87 16.82 -16.67 -7.19
N TYR A 88 16.97 -15.76 -8.14
CA TYR A 88 15.89 -14.90 -8.60
C TYR A 88 15.77 -15.00 -10.11
N ALA A 89 14.55 -14.82 -10.63
CA ALA A 89 14.35 -14.69 -12.06
C ALA A 89 15.10 -13.45 -12.58
N LYS A 90 15.91 -13.62 -13.64
CA LYS A 90 16.63 -12.50 -14.26
C LYS A 90 15.69 -11.57 -15.02
N TYR A 91 14.66 -12.11 -15.65
CA TYR A 91 13.70 -11.32 -16.43
C TYR A 91 12.34 -11.36 -15.75
N ILE A 92 11.73 -10.20 -15.59
CA ILE A 92 10.36 -10.08 -15.10
C ILE A 92 9.58 -9.11 -15.99
N VAL A 93 8.28 -9.36 -16.10
CA VAL A 93 7.33 -8.49 -16.79
C VAL A 93 6.35 -7.97 -15.75
N ILE A 94 6.09 -6.66 -15.77
CA ILE A 94 5.10 -6.00 -14.91
C ILE A 94 4.29 -5.06 -15.80
N GLY A 95 3.02 -5.40 -16.05
CA GLY A 95 2.18 -4.67 -16.97
C GLY A 95 2.77 -4.67 -18.38
N ASP A 96 3.03 -3.48 -18.88
CA ASP A 96 3.61 -3.21 -20.20
C ASP A 96 5.14 -3.11 -20.20
N ARG A 97 5.80 -3.35 -19.06
CA ARG A 97 7.24 -3.13 -18.88
C ARG A 97 8.01 -4.42 -18.64
N ASN A 98 9.17 -4.48 -19.28
CA ASN A 98 10.12 -5.58 -19.22
C ASN A 98 11.32 -5.15 -18.38
N PHE A 99 11.61 -5.89 -17.31
CA PHE A 99 12.74 -5.60 -16.44
C PHE A 99 13.79 -6.70 -16.48
N THR A 100 15.06 -6.28 -16.51
CA THR A 100 16.23 -7.14 -16.36
C THR A 100 16.85 -6.93 -14.97
N GLY A 101 17.02 -8.02 -14.25
CA GLY A 101 17.66 -8.12 -12.96
C GLY A 101 19.17 -8.28 -13.08
N THR A 102 19.91 -7.48 -12.30
CA THR A 102 21.37 -7.58 -12.14
C THR A 102 21.69 -7.60 -10.66
N VAL A 103 22.61 -8.46 -10.23
CA VAL A 103 23.10 -8.49 -8.85
C VAL A 103 23.75 -7.15 -8.52
N ARG A 104 23.50 -6.62 -7.32
CA ARG A 104 24.23 -5.45 -6.83
C ARG A 104 25.57 -5.88 -6.24
N ASP A 105 26.63 -5.19 -6.63
CA ASP A 105 27.96 -5.41 -6.06
C ASP A 105 28.05 -4.93 -4.61
N GLU A 106 27.29 -3.88 -4.27
CA GLU A 106 27.21 -3.31 -2.93
C GLU A 106 25.74 -3.22 -2.46
N PRO A 107 25.48 -3.33 -1.14
CA PRO A 107 24.15 -3.09 -0.59
C PRO A 107 23.60 -1.73 -1.02
N LEU A 108 22.31 -1.67 -1.33
CA LEU A 108 21.68 -0.40 -1.61
C LEU A 108 21.66 0.47 -0.34
N THR A 109 22.20 1.68 -0.43
CA THR A 109 22.17 2.67 0.65
C THR A 109 21.55 3.97 0.15
N GLU A 110 20.58 4.52 0.88
CA GLU A 110 19.99 5.84 0.64
C GLU A 110 20.03 6.64 1.95
N GLY A 111 20.77 7.76 1.95
CA GLY A 111 21.02 8.53 3.16
C GLY A 111 21.75 7.70 4.21
N THR A 112 21.14 7.52 5.39
CA THR A 112 21.69 6.72 6.49
C THR A 112 21.13 5.29 6.53
N GLU A 113 20.28 4.90 5.58
CA GLU A 113 19.61 3.61 5.57
C GLU A 113 20.25 2.65 4.56
N THR A 114 20.47 1.40 4.99
CA THR A 114 20.93 0.30 4.12
C THR A 114 19.83 -0.74 3.94
N PHE A 115 19.57 -1.12 2.69
CA PHE A 115 18.52 -2.02 2.26
C PHE A 115 19.08 -3.39 1.87
N THR A 116 19.20 -4.27 2.85
CA THR A 116 19.90 -5.55 2.68
C THR A 116 19.14 -6.60 1.86
N LYS A 117 17.82 -6.44 1.66
CA LYS A 117 17.02 -7.38 0.85
C LYS A 117 16.98 -7.02 -0.64
N GLN A 118 17.38 -5.80 -1.02
CA GLN A 118 17.34 -5.33 -2.40
C GLN A 118 18.61 -5.72 -3.15
N THR A 119 18.96 -7.01 -3.12
CA THR A 119 20.23 -7.55 -3.65
C THR A 119 20.27 -7.67 -5.17
N VAL A 120 19.09 -7.69 -5.82
CA VAL A 120 18.94 -7.66 -7.27
C VAL A 120 18.33 -6.32 -7.67
N LYS A 121 19.02 -5.57 -8.53
CA LYS A 121 18.51 -4.37 -9.18
C LYS A 121 17.74 -4.76 -10.44
N TYR A 122 16.44 -4.50 -10.47
CA TYR A 122 15.63 -4.65 -11.67
C TYR A 122 15.54 -3.31 -12.40
N SER A 123 15.85 -3.33 -13.70
CA SER A 123 15.92 -2.14 -14.55
C SER A 123 15.16 -2.36 -15.86
N SER A 124 14.57 -1.29 -16.41
CA SER A 124 13.85 -1.20 -17.69
C SER A 124 14.42 -0.02 -18.48
N ASP A 125 14.03 0.15 -19.75
CA ASP A 125 14.55 1.19 -20.67
C ASP A 125 14.55 2.61 -20.08
N ASP A 126 13.56 2.94 -19.25
CA ASP A 126 13.34 4.24 -18.61
C ASP A 126 13.32 4.19 -17.07
N ILE A 127 13.63 3.02 -16.48
CA ILE A 127 13.72 2.83 -15.03
C ILE A 127 15.07 2.19 -14.71
N GLU A 128 16.00 2.98 -14.18
CA GLU A 128 17.33 2.47 -13.81
C GLU A 128 17.28 1.47 -12.64
N ASP A 129 16.37 1.70 -11.70
CA ASP A 129 16.25 0.93 -10.48
C ASP A 129 14.80 0.94 -10.00
N LEU A 130 14.09 -0.18 -10.21
CA LEU A 130 12.69 -0.32 -9.84
C LEU A 130 12.46 0.00 -8.36
N TYR A 131 13.32 -0.45 -7.46
CA TYR A 131 13.12 -0.19 -6.03
C TYR A 131 13.14 1.31 -5.72
N LEU A 132 14.16 2.02 -6.22
CA LEU A 132 14.28 3.47 -6.01
C LEU A 132 13.17 4.24 -6.71
N TRP A 133 12.79 3.83 -7.92
CA TRP A 133 11.71 4.44 -8.68
C TRP A 133 10.36 4.31 -7.96
N LEU A 134 10.08 3.18 -7.30
CA LEU A 134 8.84 3.00 -6.52
C LEU A 134 8.75 3.89 -5.28
N ARG A 135 9.85 4.50 -4.83
CA ARG A 135 9.84 5.34 -3.63
C ARG A 135 9.16 6.67 -3.89
N GLN A 136 9.27 7.24 -5.09
CA GLN A 136 8.67 8.52 -5.49
C GLN A 136 8.56 8.66 -7.03
N PRO A 137 7.52 9.35 -7.55
CA PRO A 137 6.31 9.80 -6.85
C PRO A 137 5.38 8.64 -6.47
N GLU A 138 4.28 8.93 -5.75
CA GLU A 138 3.27 7.93 -5.36
C GLU A 138 2.72 7.15 -6.57
N ASP A 139 2.54 7.81 -7.71
CA ASP A 139 2.05 7.21 -8.96
C ASP A 139 2.85 5.97 -9.39
N ASN A 140 4.16 5.93 -9.13
CA ASN A 140 5.00 4.78 -9.45
C ASN A 140 4.61 3.56 -8.62
N SER A 141 4.41 3.78 -7.32
CA SER A 141 3.96 2.73 -6.39
C SER A 141 2.51 2.32 -6.65
N ALA A 142 1.65 3.26 -7.07
CA ALA A 142 0.29 3.00 -7.47
C ALA A 142 0.23 2.09 -8.71
N TRP A 143 0.97 2.46 -9.76
CA TRP A 143 1.10 1.66 -10.98
C TRP A 143 1.56 0.24 -10.65
N TYR A 144 2.66 0.10 -9.90
CA TYR A 144 3.20 -1.21 -9.55
C TYR A 144 2.21 -2.08 -8.78
N ALA A 145 1.60 -1.52 -7.74
CA ALA A 145 0.64 -2.25 -6.94
C ALA A 145 -0.57 -2.70 -7.77
N GLN A 146 -1.10 -1.82 -8.63
CA GLN A 146 -2.22 -2.16 -9.51
C GLN A 146 -1.86 -3.29 -10.48
N LYS A 147 -0.71 -3.20 -11.16
CA LYS A 147 -0.26 -4.26 -12.08
C LYS A 147 -0.14 -5.62 -11.41
N LEU A 148 0.34 -5.67 -10.18
CA LEU A 148 0.45 -6.93 -9.45
C LEU A 148 -0.92 -7.45 -8.96
N LEU A 149 -1.79 -6.56 -8.47
CA LEU A 149 -3.13 -6.92 -8.03
C LEU A 149 -4.03 -7.40 -9.18
N ASP A 150 -3.81 -6.89 -10.39
CA ASP A 150 -4.51 -7.28 -11.61
C ASP A 150 -3.91 -8.54 -12.27
N ASN A 151 -2.90 -9.17 -11.63
CA ASN A 151 -2.16 -10.33 -12.15
C ASN A 151 -1.45 -10.07 -13.49
N GLU A 152 -1.05 -8.82 -13.76
CA GLU A 152 -0.28 -8.44 -14.94
C GLU A 152 1.25 -8.55 -14.73
N ALA A 153 1.70 -9.25 -13.68
CA ALA A 153 3.11 -9.50 -13.42
C ALA A 153 3.47 -10.99 -13.57
N HIS A 154 4.66 -11.28 -14.09
CA HIS A 154 5.20 -12.64 -14.15
C HIS A 154 6.73 -12.65 -14.32
N ILE A 155 7.35 -13.77 -13.96
CA ILE A 155 8.73 -14.06 -14.32
C ILE A 155 8.81 -14.51 -15.79
N ALA A 156 9.89 -14.15 -16.48
CA ALA A 156 10.04 -14.36 -17.91
C ALA A 156 11.39 -14.97 -18.28
N LYS A 157 11.48 -15.45 -19.52
CA LYS A 157 12.72 -15.82 -20.19
C LYS A 157 13.32 -14.60 -20.90
N SER A 158 14.47 -14.77 -21.55
CA SER A 158 15.15 -13.71 -22.32
C SER A 158 14.35 -13.17 -23.51
N ASP A 159 13.34 -13.91 -23.98
CA ASP A 159 12.41 -13.49 -25.03
C ASP A 159 11.13 -12.83 -24.50
N TRP A 160 11.07 -12.56 -23.19
CA TRP A 160 9.93 -11.99 -22.46
C TRP A 160 8.69 -12.90 -22.41
N SER A 161 8.80 -14.14 -22.88
CA SER A 161 7.75 -15.13 -22.66
C SER A 161 7.76 -15.62 -21.21
N LYS A 162 6.59 -15.99 -20.68
CA LYS A 162 6.45 -16.47 -19.31
C LYS A 162 7.36 -17.68 -19.03
N ALA A 163 8.15 -17.59 -17.97
CA ALA A 163 8.97 -18.69 -17.49
C ALA A 163 8.19 -19.58 -16.51
N ASN A 164 8.54 -20.88 -16.49
CA ASN A 164 7.90 -21.89 -15.64
C ASN A 164 8.89 -22.37 -14.58
N TYR A 165 9.37 -21.47 -13.73
CA TYR A 165 10.15 -21.81 -12.55
C TYR A 165 9.25 -22.06 -11.34
N GLN A 166 9.72 -22.91 -10.42
CA GLN A 166 9.06 -23.05 -9.12
C GLN A 166 9.34 -21.80 -8.29
N LEU A 167 8.32 -20.97 -8.06
CA LEU A 167 8.40 -19.80 -7.19
C LEU A 167 8.52 -20.23 -5.71
N LYS A 168 9.26 -19.45 -4.91
CA LYS A 168 9.33 -19.65 -3.46
C LYS A 168 8.03 -19.27 -2.75
N VAL A 169 7.34 -18.27 -3.28
CA VAL A 169 6.04 -17.82 -2.81
C VAL A 169 5.07 -17.78 -3.98
N ASN A 170 3.80 -18.11 -3.74
CA ASN A 170 2.76 -18.08 -4.76
C ASN A 170 1.74 -17.00 -4.43
N GLY A 171 1.86 -15.84 -5.08
CA GLY A 171 1.03 -14.68 -4.84
C GLY A 171 1.84 -13.38 -4.87
N PHE A 172 1.13 -12.25 -4.96
CA PHE A 172 1.76 -10.93 -5.04
C PHE A 172 1.58 -10.09 -3.79
N THR A 173 0.76 -10.53 -2.84
CA THR A 173 0.56 -9.80 -1.59
C THR A 173 0.94 -10.64 -0.39
N LYS A 174 1.29 -9.97 0.71
CA LYS A 174 1.49 -10.65 2.00
C LYS A 174 0.27 -11.44 2.47
N ARG A 175 -0.92 -10.97 2.09
CA ARG A 175 -2.18 -11.67 2.36
C ARG A 175 -2.26 -12.99 1.60
N ASP A 176 -1.87 -13.02 0.33
CA ASP A 176 -1.93 -14.22 -0.53
C ASP A 176 -0.98 -15.32 -0.03
N ILE A 177 0.19 -14.92 0.46
CA ILE A 177 1.24 -15.86 0.89
C ILE A 177 1.17 -16.21 2.39
N ASP A 178 0.10 -15.79 3.08
CA ASP A 178 -0.10 -15.94 4.53
C ASP A 178 1.12 -15.50 5.36
N TYR A 179 1.68 -14.33 5.01
CA TYR A 179 2.89 -13.83 5.66
C TYR A 179 2.69 -13.60 7.16
N TRP A 180 3.59 -14.17 7.97
CA TRP A 180 3.61 -14.07 9.44
C TRP A 180 2.23 -14.34 10.06
N PRO A 181 1.77 -15.61 10.06
CA PRO A 181 0.48 -15.96 10.62
C PRO A 181 0.46 -15.71 12.13
N SER A 182 -0.75 -15.56 12.69
CA SER A 182 -0.93 -15.45 14.13
C SER A 182 -0.50 -16.74 14.83
N SER A 183 0.14 -16.60 16.00
CA SER A 183 0.57 -17.72 16.84
C SER A 183 0.40 -17.36 18.31
N GLU A 184 0.70 -18.29 19.23
CA GLU A 184 0.72 -17.98 20.66
C GLU A 184 1.66 -16.77 20.91
N GLY A 185 1.13 -15.72 21.55
CA GLY A 185 1.86 -14.49 21.84
C GLY A 185 2.07 -13.52 20.66
N SER A 186 1.58 -13.81 19.45
CA SER A 186 1.71 -12.94 18.27
C SER A 186 0.43 -12.84 17.46
N ILE A 187 -0.02 -11.62 17.19
CA ILE A 187 -1.19 -11.36 16.33
C ILE A 187 -0.88 -11.47 14.82
N GLY A 188 0.38 -11.74 14.46
CA GLY A 188 0.82 -11.88 13.08
C GLY A 188 0.67 -10.59 12.27
N TRP A 189 0.90 -10.64 10.95
CA TRP A 189 0.76 -9.48 10.08
C TRP A 189 -0.70 -9.07 9.89
N LYS A 190 -1.59 -10.03 9.65
CA LYS A 190 -3.03 -9.77 9.44
C LYS A 190 -3.67 -9.11 10.66
N GLY A 191 -3.46 -9.64 11.85
CA GLY A 191 -4.00 -9.05 13.09
C GLY A 191 -3.42 -7.67 13.38
N ASN A 192 -2.17 -7.42 13.01
CA ASN A 192 -1.58 -6.10 13.06
C ASN A 192 -2.27 -5.10 12.11
N MET A 193 -2.57 -5.49 10.86
CA MET A 193 -3.30 -4.64 9.92
C MET A 193 -4.70 -4.29 10.43
N GLU A 194 -5.39 -5.26 11.03
CA GLU A 194 -6.70 -5.07 11.66
C GLU A 194 -6.62 -4.12 12.87
N ALA A 195 -5.61 -4.29 13.73
CA ALA A 195 -5.41 -3.44 14.89
C ALA A 195 -5.06 -1.99 14.52
N ILE A 196 -4.27 -1.78 13.47
CA ILE A 196 -4.01 -0.43 12.92
C ILE A 196 -5.31 0.16 12.38
N SER A 197 -6.05 -0.60 11.56
CA SER A 197 -7.29 -0.14 10.97
C SER A 197 -8.32 0.25 12.03
N ALA A 198 -8.48 -0.57 13.06
CA ALA A 198 -9.37 -0.29 14.19
C ALA A 198 -8.97 0.98 14.96
N ALA A 199 -7.67 1.22 15.15
CA ALA A 199 -7.19 2.38 15.89
C ALA A 199 -7.29 3.70 15.10
N LEU A 200 -7.35 3.64 13.76
CA LEU A 200 -7.49 4.82 12.89
C LEU A 200 -8.95 5.15 12.57
N LYS A 201 -9.89 4.20 12.71
CA LYS A 201 -11.33 4.47 12.60
C LYS A 201 -11.75 5.51 13.63
N GLY A 202 -12.58 6.46 13.20
CA GLY A 202 -13.02 7.58 14.03
C GLY A 202 -12.02 8.74 14.14
N THR A 203 -10.84 8.65 13.51
CA THR A 203 -9.83 9.73 13.55
C THR A 203 -9.93 10.65 12.33
N LYS A 204 -9.29 11.82 12.40
CA LYS A 204 -9.10 12.75 11.28
C LYS A 204 -7.73 12.64 10.61
N MET A 205 -6.98 11.58 10.94
CA MET A 205 -5.62 11.36 10.45
C MET A 205 -4.66 12.56 10.66
N ASP A 206 -4.75 13.25 11.82
CA ASP A 206 -3.99 14.46 12.17
C ASP A 206 -2.87 14.22 13.20
N ALA A 207 -2.51 12.95 13.45
CA ALA A 207 -1.69 12.51 14.56
C ALA A 207 -0.18 12.39 14.24
N SER A 208 0.34 13.05 13.20
CA SER A 208 1.70 12.81 12.68
C SER A 208 2.82 12.93 13.73
N GLU A 209 2.63 13.75 14.77
CA GLU A 209 3.60 13.94 15.86
C GLU A 209 3.32 13.08 17.12
N ASN A 210 2.12 12.49 17.22
CA ASN A 210 1.63 11.80 18.42
C ASN A 210 1.66 10.26 18.30
N LEU A 211 2.34 9.73 17.29
CA LEU A 211 2.54 8.28 17.13
C LEU A 211 3.68 7.79 18.02
N VAL A 212 3.32 7.22 19.16
CA VAL A 212 4.26 6.77 20.19
C VAL A 212 4.16 5.25 20.33
N ARG A 213 5.31 4.57 20.39
CA ARG A 213 5.38 3.17 20.80
C ARG A 213 5.62 3.13 22.30
N ASN A 214 4.68 2.56 23.04
CA ASN A 214 4.74 2.46 24.49
C ASN A 214 5.74 1.37 24.91
N ASP A 215 6.12 1.38 26.20
CA ASP A 215 7.05 0.39 26.79
C ASP A 215 6.52 -1.05 26.73
N ASP A 216 5.19 -1.22 26.65
CA ASP A 216 4.54 -2.52 26.48
C ASP A 216 4.53 -3.01 25.02
N GLY A 217 5.17 -2.27 24.11
CA GLY A 217 5.36 -2.63 22.71
C GLY A 217 4.23 -2.24 21.77
N TYR A 218 3.12 -1.71 22.29
CA TYR A 218 1.96 -1.27 21.51
C TYR A 218 2.10 0.18 21.05
N TRP A 219 1.46 0.51 19.95
CA TRP A 219 1.40 1.90 19.45
C TRP A 219 0.22 2.66 20.01
N SER A 220 0.39 3.96 20.22
CA SER A 220 -0.67 4.89 20.59
C SER A 220 -0.83 5.97 19.52
N ILE A 221 -2.08 6.36 19.25
CA ILE A 221 -2.44 7.49 18.37
C ILE A 221 -3.18 8.50 19.24
N ASN A 222 -2.65 9.72 19.39
CA ASN A 222 -3.26 10.76 20.23
C ASN A 222 -3.59 10.27 21.65
N GLY A 223 -2.71 9.46 22.25
CA GLY A 223 -2.89 8.87 23.58
C GLY A 223 -3.82 7.65 23.65
N VAL A 224 -4.48 7.26 22.55
CA VAL A 224 -5.29 6.04 22.48
C VAL A 224 -4.42 4.86 22.07
N LYS A 225 -4.29 3.88 22.97
CA LYS A 225 -3.55 2.65 22.73
C LYS A 225 -4.24 1.80 21.65
N SER A 226 -3.48 1.44 20.62
CA SER A 226 -3.85 0.47 19.58
C SER A 226 -3.54 -0.97 20.02
N GLY A 227 -4.05 -1.95 19.27
CA GLY A 227 -3.64 -3.35 19.40
C GLY A 227 -2.39 -3.72 18.58
N ALA A 228 -1.81 -2.80 17.83
CA ALA A 228 -0.72 -3.08 16.89
C ALA A 228 0.64 -3.05 17.59
N THR A 229 1.54 -3.96 17.21
CA THR A 229 2.85 -4.16 17.84
C THR A 229 4.03 -4.07 16.87
N LEU A 230 3.75 -4.08 15.56
CA LEU A 230 4.75 -4.05 14.49
C LEU A 230 5.55 -2.73 14.49
N VAL A 231 6.84 -2.78 14.17
CA VAL A 231 7.73 -1.60 14.25
C VAL A 231 7.48 -0.55 13.17
N ASP A 232 6.98 -0.97 12.01
CA ASP A 232 6.69 -0.12 10.84
C ASP A 232 5.33 0.60 10.91
N PHE A 233 4.70 0.71 12.09
CA PHE A 233 3.36 1.31 12.24
C PHE A 233 3.28 2.69 11.59
N LYS A 234 4.36 3.49 11.74
CA LYS A 234 4.47 4.82 11.15
C LYS A 234 4.43 4.80 9.62
N ASP A 235 4.92 3.75 8.97
CA ASP A 235 4.86 3.63 7.51
C ASP A 235 3.43 3.33 7.05
N TYR A 236 2.71 2.43 7.73
CA TYR A 236 1.29 2.19 7.45
C TYR A 236 0.43 3.42 7.69
N TYR A 237 0.73 4.18 8.76
CA TYR A 237 0.06 5.45 9.01
C TYR A 237 0.26 6.44 7.85
N LYS A 238 1.50 6.56 7.31
CA LYS A 238 1.78 7.45 6.16
C LYS A 238 1.00 7.03 4.92
N VAL A 239 0.91 5.73 4.62
CA VAL A 239 0.14 5.24 3.46
C VAL A 239 -1.36 5.48 3.67
N ALA A 240 -1.88 5.25 4.87
CA ALA A 240 -3.26 5.58 5.22
C ALA A 240 -3.55 7.09 5.14
N LEU A 241 -2.59 7.93 5.54
CA LEU A 241 -2.70 9.40 5.44
C LEU A 241 -2.75 9.85 3.98
N ARG A 242 -1.95 9.25 3.09
CA ARG A 242 -2.08 9.50 1.64
C ARG A 242 -3.46 9.11 1.13
N ALA A 243 -3.97 7.93 1.50
CA ALA A 243 -5.31 7.51 1.11
C ALA A 243 -6.39 8.48 1.60
N TYR A 244 -6.26 8.97 2.83
CA TYR A 244 -7.15 9.96 3.42
C TYR A 244 -7.11 11.28 2.64
N ASN A 245 -5.92 11.81 2.35
CA ASN A 245 -5.76 13.03 1.59
C ASN A 245 -6.33 12.88 0.16
N ASN A 246 -6.12 11.73 -0.48
CA ASN A 246 -6.68 11.44 -1.81
C ASN A 246 -8.21 11.37 -1.78
N ALA A 247 -8.80 10.81 -0.71
CA ALA A 247 -10.25 10.81 -0.53
C ALA A 247 -10.84 12.22 -0.44
N LEU A 248 -10.15 13.13 0.27
CA LEU A 248 -10.57 14.53 0.39
C LEU A 248 -10.36 15.31 -0.92
N ALA A 249 -9.19 15.18 -1.55
CA ALA A 249 -8.83 15.94 -2.75
C ALA A 249 -9.67 15.60 -3.98
N ASN A 250 -10.16 14.35 -4.11
CA ASN A 250 -11.01 13.94 -5.23
C ASN A 250 -12.45 14.47 -5.16
N ASN A 251 -12.78 15.26 -4.12
CA ASN A 251 -14.14 15.77 -3.87
C ASN A 251 -14.20 17.29 -3.62
N ASP A 252 -13.08 18.00 -3.81
CA ASP A 252 -12.99 19.47 -3.88
C ASP A 252 -13.02 19.97 -5.33
#